data_AF-Q1G8I9-F1
#
_entry.id   AF-Q1G8I9-F1
#
_cell.length_a   1.000
_cell.length_b   1.000
_cell.length_c   1.000
_cell.angle_alpha   90.00
_cell.angle_beta   90.00
_cell.angle_gamma   90.00
#
_symmetry.space_group_name_H-M   'P 1'
#
loop_
_entity.id
_entity.type
_entity.pdbx_description
1 polymer ?
#
loop_
_entity_poly.entity_id
_entity_poly.type
_entity_poly.pdbx_seq_one_letter_code
_entity_poly.pdbx_strand_id
1 'polypeptide(L)'
;MDNIKLKLSEDFLKEEVRNDYTVSPEMKKVWAVELDLLDQLDRVCQKYDIPWYLSGGSLLGAVRHQGYIPWDDDIDLMMYRKDFERLCEVASQEFTEPYFFQTEETDTGSIRGHAQLRNSATTAILKSEEYFHYQFNQGIFIDIFPLDNVPDDPEERQAFVKSVNQLKHRARQFYNYCNGYPNKNLSGLKQFLLYTKFFFEKKKSGGRNIYYDRFAKEITKYDDQATQEVMMVMLGTEKCCWKREYVANPVRVPFELLSLPIPKDYDPLLTKQYGKWNIFVRGGSLHGSVIFDPDKSYKEYLK
;
A
#
# COMPACT_ATOMS: atom_id res chain seq x y z
N MET A 1 16.31 14.43 9.56
CA MET A 1 15.15 15.07 8.87
C MET A 1 15.51 15.94 7.65
N ASP A 2 16.76 16.01 7.19
CA ASP A 2 17.12 16.81 6.00
C ASP A 2 16.59 16.27 4.66
N ASN A 3 15.88 15.13 4.69
CA ASN A 3 15.44 14.37 3.53
C ASN A 3 13.94 14.54 3.20
N ILE A 4 13.27 15.55 3.79
CA ILE A 4 11.88 15.93 3.49
C ILE A 4 11.84 17.37 2.98
N LYS A 5 10.88 17.69 2.10
CA LYS A 5 10.64 19.03 1.55
C LYS A 5 9.54 19.78 2.30
N LEU A 6 8.64 19.07 2.94
CA LEU A 6 7.51 19.60 3.68
C LEU A 6 7.97 20.47 4.85
N LYS A 7 7.42 21.68 4.94
CA LYS A 7 7.71 22.61 6.04
C LYS A 7 6.86 22.26 7.25
N LEU A 8 7.50 21.84 8.32
CA LEU A 8 6.86 21.51 9.58
C LEU A 8 6.76 22.74 10.49
N SER A 9 5.73 22.77 11.36
CA SER A 9 5.68 23.74 12.46
C SER A 9 6.73 23.39 13.53
N GLU A 10 7.19 24.38 14.30
CA GLU A 10 8.21 24.21 15.35
C GLU A 10 7.85 23.11 16.37
N ASP A 11 6.55 22.94 16.66
CA ASP A 11 6.05 21.99 17.64
C ASP A 11 5.70 20.61 17.06
N PHE A 12 5.75 20.42 15.73
CA PHE A 12 5.24 19.19 15.11
C PHE A 12 5.98 17.93 15.60
N LEU A 13 7.27 18.05 15.91
CA LEU A 13 8.12 16.92 16.27
C LEU A 13 8.15 16.64 17.78
N LYS A 14 7.44 17.44 18.56
CA LYS A 14 7.34 17.25 20.00
C LYS A 14 6.36 16.12 20.30
N GLU A 15 6.57 15.49 21.44
CA GLU A 15 5.60 14.53 21.98
C GLU A 15 4.22 15.17 22.08
N GLU A 16 3.19 14.40 21.69
CA GLU A 16 1.80 14.84 21.70
C GLU A 16 0.95 13.80 22.41
N VAL A 17 0.04 14.24 23.28
CA VAL A 17 -1.00 13.36 23.84
C VAL A 17 -2.30 13.62 23.08
N ARG A 18 -2.77 12.60 22.35
CA ARG A 18 -4.02 12.65 21.57
C ARG A 18 -4.89 11.46 21.96
N ASN A 19 -6.11 11.71 22.47
CA ASN A 19 -7.05 10.68 22.93
C ASN A 19 -6.45 9.66 23.93
N ASP A 20 -5.83 10.17 24.99
CA ASP A 20 -5.16 9.38 26.04
C ASP A 20 -4.09 8.42 25.51
N TYR A 21 -3.51 8.76 24.35
CA TYR A 21 -2.40 8.04 23.73
C TYR A 21 -1.24 9.01 23.51
N THR A 22 -0.05 8.61 23.95
CA THR A 22 1.19 9.38 23.77
C THR A 22 1.81 9.03 22.43
N VAL A 23 1.84 10.01 21.53
CA VAL A 23 2.58 9.92 20.26
C VAL A 23 4.00 10.39 20.52
N SER A 24 4.95 9.47 20.45
CA SER A 24 6.34 9.78 20.75
C SER A 24 6.98 10.66 19.67
N PRO A 25 8.05 11.42 19.99
CA PRO A 25 8.80 12.19 19.00
C PRO A 25 9.30 11.34 17.82
N GLU A 26 9.67 10.08 18.06
CA GLU A 26 10.10 9.14 17.01
C GLU A 26 8.95 8.85 16.03
N MET A 27 7.74 8.63 16.53
CA MET A 27 6.58 8.42 15.67
C MET A 27 6.22 9.71 14.90
N LYS A 28 6.31 10.89 15.55
CA LYS A 28 6.11 12.17 14.85
C LYS A 28 7.10 12.38 13.70
N LYS A 29 8.33 11.87 13.80
CA LYS A 29 9.29 11.87 12.68
C LYS A 29 8.88 10.92 11.55
N VAL A 30 8.31 9.75 11.86
CA VAL A 30 7.76 8.85 10.84
C VAL A 30 6.61 9.56 10.10
N TRP A 31 5.64 10.12 10.84
CA TRP A 31 4.55 10.89 10.26
C TRP A 31 5.04 12.07 9.42
N ALA A 32 6.13 12.75 9.82
CA ALA A 32 6.71 13.82 9.02
C ALA A 32 7.19 13.35 7.63
N VAL A 33 7.77 12.15 7.56
CA VAL A 33 8.23 11.55 6.29
C VAL A 33 7.04 11.13 5.43
N GLU A 34 6.01 10.53 6.01
CA GLU A 34 4.80 10.13 5.29
C GLU A 34 4.00 11.32 4.77
N LEU A 35 3.85 12.38 5.57
CA LEU A 35 3.20 13.62 5.15
C LEU A 35 3.97 14.29 4.01
N ASP A 36 5.31 14.25 4.03
CA ASP A 36 6.13 14.73 2.92
C ASP A 36 5.91 13.90 1.64
N LEU A 37 5.88 12.57 1.76
CA LEU A 37 5.55 11.67 0.64
C LEU A 37 4.16 11.98 0.08
N LEU A 38 3.18 12.25 0.95
CA LEU A 38 1.82 12.56 0.57
C LEU A 38 1.69 13.92 -0.12
N ASP A 39 2.41 14.93 0.36
CA ASP A 39 2.51 16.24 -0.29
C ASP A 39 3.15 16.13 -1.69
N GLN A 40 4.22 15.33 -1.82
CA GLN A 40 4.83 15.07 -3.12
C GLN A 40 3.89 14.33 -4.08
N LEU A 41 3.17 13.31 -3.59
CA LEU A 41 2.18 12.58 -4.39
C LEU A 41 1.07 13.53 -4.85
N ASP A 42 0.50 14.32 -3.94
CA ASP A 42 -0.60 15.23 -4.26
C ASP A 42 -0.17 16.29 -5.27
N ARG A 43 1.04 16.86 -5.16
CA ARG A 43 1.62 17.75 -6.18
C ARG A 43 1.64 17.10 -7.58
N VAL A 44 2.09 15.85 -7.67
CA VAL A 44 2.17 15.12 -8.94
C VAL A 44 0.78 14.82 -9.47
N CYS A 45 -0.11 14.29 -8.63
CA CYS A 45 -1.48 14.00 -9.01
C CYS A 45 -2.22 15.24 -9.51
N GLN A 46 -2.04 16.40 -8.86
CA GLN A 46 -2.60 17.68 -9.32
C GLN A 46 -2.00 18.12 -10.67
N LYS A 47 -0.69 17.97 -10.87
CA LYS A 47 -0.02 18.34 -12.13
C LYS A 47 -0.56 17.57 -13.34
N TYR A 48 -0.99 16.33 -13.15
CA TYR A 48 -1.44 15.43 -14.23
C TYR A 48 -2.95 15.16 -14.21
N ASP A 49 -3.73 15.87 -13.40
CA ASP A 49 -5.17 15.64 -13.23
C ASP A 49 -5.50 14.16 -12.96
N ILE A 50 -4.81 13.58 -11.97
CA ILE A 50 -4.99 12.20 -11.51
C ILE A 50 -5.75 12.22 -10.16
N PRO A 51 -7.03 11.84 -10.13
CA PRO A 51 -7.79 11.78 -8.89
C PRO A 51 -7.28 10.68 -7.95
N TRP A 52 -7.22 10.99 -6.67
CA TRP A 52 -6.88 10.05 -5.59
C TRP A 52 -7.64 10.43 -4.32
N TYR A 53 -7.75 9.50 -3.38
CA TYR A 53 -8.52 9.67 -2.15
C TYR A 53 -7.83 8.96 -0.99
N LEU A 54 -7.86 9.53 0.23
CA LEU A 54 -7.52 8.74 1.42
C LEU A 54 -8.45 7.53 1.56
N SER A 55 -7.91 6.43 2.06
CA SER A 55 -8.66 5.20 2.31
C SER A 55 -8.42 4.69 3.74
N GLY A 56 -9.16 3.64 4.13
CA GLY A 56 -8.90 2.91 5.37
C GLY A 56 -8.76 3.76 6.63
N GLY A 57 -7.67 3.51 7.37
CA GLY A 57 -7.36 4.19 8.63
C GLY A 57 -7.14 5.69 8.44
N SER A 58 -6.49 6.07 7.34
CA SER A 58 -6.20 7.47 7.01
C SER A 58 -7.46 8.27 6.68
N LEU A 59 -8.42 7.69 5.94
CA LEU A 59 -9.74 8.32 5.72
C LEU A 59 -10.48 8.51 7.04
N LEU A 60 -10.47 7.48 7.88
CA LEU A 60 -11.10 7.54 9.20
C LEU A 60 -10.42 8.59 10.10
N GLY A 61 -9.09 8.69 10.04
CA GLY A 61 -8.28 9.71 10.70
C GLY A 61 -8.66 11.11 10.24
N ALA A 62 -8.72 11.35 8.94
CA ALA A 62 -9.09 12.64 8.35
C ALA A 62 -10.44 13.15 8.88
N VAL A 63 -11.47 12.31 8.86
CA VAL A 63 -12.83 12.71 9.27
C VAL A 63 -12.94 12.90 10.78
N ARG A 64 -12.23 12.09 11.58
CA ARG A 64 -12.42 12.03 13.04
C ARG A 64 -11.44 12.88 13.84
N HIS A 65 -10.20 12.96 13.37
CA HIS A 65 -9.08 13.60 14.05
C HIS A 65 -8.52 14.78 13.28
N GLN A 66 -8.97 15.01 12.04
CA GLN A 66 -8.35 15.99 11.13
C GLN A 66 -6.85 15.70 10.94
N GLY A 67 -6.49 14.41 10.92
CA GLY A 67 -5.10 13.94 10.94
C GLY A 67 -5.01 12.46 11.28
N TYR A 68 -3.85 12.03 11.78
CA TYR A 68 -3.63 10.64 12.16
C TYR A 68 -4.55 10.18 13.29
N ILE A 69 -4.91 8.89 13.23
CA ILE A 69 -5.30 8.15 14.43
C ILE A 69 -4.04 8.03 15.30
N PRO A 70 -4.09 8.32 16.62
CA PRO A 70 -2.87 8.46 17.43
C PRO A 70 -1.90 7.26 17.43
N TRP A 71 -2.42 6.06 17.16
CA TRP A 71 -1.69 4.80 17.17
C TRP A 71 -1.49 4.20 15.76
N ASP A 72 -1.80 4.95 14.69
CA ASP A 72 -1.46 4.56 13.31
C ASP A 72 0.01 4.89 13.01
N ASP A 73 0.59 4.07 12.14
CA ASP A 73 1.97 4.15 11.69
C ASP A 73 2.12 4.12 10.17
N ASP A 74 1.01 4.27 9.44
CA ASP A 74 0.95 4.25 7.98
C ASP A 74 -0.07 5.25 7.40
N ILE A 75 0.05 5.52 6.08
CA ILE A 75 -0.96 6.20 5.29
C ILE A 75 -1.41 5.32 4.13
N ASP A 76 -2.71 5.08 4.06
CA ASP A 76 -3.39 4.41 2.97
C ASP A 76 -4.14 5.41 2.08
N LEU A 77 -3.99 5.26 0.77
CA LEU A 77 -4.81 5.94 -0.21
C LEU A 77 -5.24 5.01 -1.33
N MET A 78 -6.26 5.45 -2.06
CA MET A 78 -6.85 4.69 -3.16
C MET A 78 -7.14 5.57 -4.37
N MET A 79 -7.12 4.96 -5.54
CA MET A 79 -7.48 5.58 -6.82
C MET A 79 -8.03 4.52 -7.77
N TYR A 80 -8.86 4.90 -8.75
CA TYR A 80 -9.33 3.92 -9.73
C TYR A 80 -8.16 3.35 -10.54
N ARG A 81 -8.24 2.08 -10.93
CA ARG A 81 -7.22 1.39 -11.74
C ARG A 81 -6.69 2.24 -12.88
N LYS A 82 -7.57 2.84 -13.68
CA LYS A 82 -7.17 3.73 -14.80
C LYS A 82 -6.28 4.91 -14.36
N ASP A 83 -6.52 5.47 -13.18
CA ASP A 83 -5.80 6.62 -12.65
C ASP A 83 -4.49 6.17 -12.00
N PHE A 84 -4.47 4.97 -11.41
CA PHE A 84 -3.26 4.28 -10.99
C PHE A 84 -2.29 4.03 -12.16
N GLU A 85 -2.78 3.49 -13.29
CA GLU A 85 -1.92 3.26 -14.47
C GLU A 85 -1.37 4.60 -15.02
N ARG A 86 -2.17 5.67 -15.05
CA ARG A 86 -1.70 7.02 -15.41
C ARG A 86 -0.61 7.53 -14.47
N LEU A 87 -0.71 7.25 -13.17
CA LEU A 87 0.33 7.62 -12.20
C LEU A 87 1.62 6.83 -12.48
N CYS A 88 1.52 5.52 -12.73
CA CYS A 88 2.66 4.67 -13.08
C CYS A 88 3.43 5.19 -14.31
N GLU A 89 2.73 5.72 -15.33
CA GLU A 89 3.34 6.27 -16.56
C GLU A 89 4.26 7.48 -16.30
N VAL A 90 3.92 8.31 -15.31
CA VAL A 90 4.64 9.57 -15.02
C VAL A 90 5.57 9.43 -13.82
N ALA A 91 5.38 8.40 -12.99
CA ALA A 91 6.03 8.25 -11.69
C ALA A 91 7.56 8.31 -11.76
N SER A 92 8.19 7.60 -12.71
CA SER A 92 9.65 7.54 -12.81
C SER A 92 10.30 8.89 -13.17
N GLN A 93 9.54 9.82 -13.73
CA GLN A 93 10.01 11.16 -14.08
C GLN A 93 9.79 12.16 -12.94
N GLU A 94 8.72 11.98 -12.17
CA GLU A 94 8.30 12.92 -11.13
C GLU A 94 8.85 12.59 -9.73
N PHE A 95 9.05 11.31 -9.44
CA PHE A 95 9.58 10.83 -8.16
C PHE A 95 11.04 10.45 -8.35
N THR A 96 11.91 11.41 -8.08
CA THR A 96 13.37 11.24 -8.06
C THR A 96 13.88 11.21 -6.63
N GLU A 97 15.08 10.66 -6.43
CA GLU A 97 15.74 10.56 -5.11
C GLU A 97 15.57 11.86 -4.27
N PRO A 98 15.14 11.73 -2.99
CA PRO A 98 15.00 10.49 -2.23
C PRO A 98 13.68 9.73 -2.45
N TYR A 99 12.77 10.27 -3.27
CA TYR A 99 11.47 9.65 -3.51
C TYR A 99 11.58 8.50 -4.51
N PHE A 100 10.97 7.37 -4.18
CA PHE A 100 10.99 6.18 -5.00
C PHE A 100 9.59 5.58 -5.13
N PHE A 101 9.07 5.53 -6.35
CA PHE A 101 7.79 4.91 -6.65
C PHE A 101 7.97 3.41 -6.89
N GLN A 102 7.63 2.62 -5.89
CA GLN A 102 7.83 1.17 -5.86
C GLN A 102 6.62 0.41 -6.41
N THR A 103 6.88 -0.42 -7.41
CA THR A 103 5.98 -1.42 -8.01
C THR A 103 6.77 -2.71 -8.22
N GLU A 104 6.16 -3.80 -8.70
CA GLU A 104 6.94 -5.00 -9.05
C GLU A 104 7.84 -4.75 -10.27
N GLU A 105 7.43 -3.83 -11.14
CA GLU A 105 8.10 -3.45 -12.38
C GLU A 105 9.31 -2.56 -12.11
N THR A 106 9.23 -1.65 -11.12
CA THR A 106 10.34 -0.78 -10.72
C THR A 106 11.26 -1.42 -9.69
N ASP A 107 10.76 -2.36 -8.89
CA ASP A 107 11.51 -2.99 -7.79
C ASP A 107 10.99 -4.40 -7.50
N THR A 108 11.52 -5.36 -8.25
CA THR A 108 11.03 -6.75 -8.28
C THR A 108 11.13 -7.44 -6.92
N GLY A 109 10.09 -8.18 -6.55
CA GLY A 109 10.03 -8.97 -5.32
C GLY A 109 9.03 -8.42 -4.30
N SER A 110 8.49 -7.22 -4.50
CA SER A 110 7.47 -6.67 -3.60
C SER A 110 6.15 -7.43 -3.72
N ILE A 111 5.76 -7.89 -4.94
CA ILE A 111 4.56 -8.70 -5.29
C ILE A 111 3.33 -8.26 -4.47
N ARG A 112 3.14 -6.95 -4.33
CA ARG A 112 2.11 -6.35 -3.46
C ARG A 112 0.76 -6.27 -4.13
N GLY A 113 0.74 -6.00 -5.43
CA GLY A 113 -0.45 -5.69 -6.22
C GLY A 113 -0.97 -4.26 -6.03
N HIS A 114 -0.25 -3.45 -5.27
CA HIS A 114 -0.42 -2.00 -5.10
C HIS A 114 0.98 -1.36 -5.17
N ALA A 115 1.03 -0.04 -5.34
CA ALA A 115 2.30 0.69 -5.32
C ALA A 115 2.57 1.27 -3.93
N GLN A 116 3.84 1.53 -3.66
CA GLN A 116 4.27 2.28 -2.49
C GLN A 116 5.13 3.45 -2.92
N LEU A 117 4.81 4.66 -2.48
CA LEU A 117 5.72 5.79 -2.63
C LEU A 117 6.60 5.85 -1.39
N ARG A 118 7.92 5.76 -1.57
CA ARG A 118 8.89 5.60 -0.48
C ARG A 118 9.89 6.75 -0.41
N ASN A 119 10.46 6.97 0.78
CA ASN A 119 11.66 7.78 0.96
C ASN A 119 12.88 6.87 1.18
N SER A 120 13.72 6.72 0.15
CA SER A 120 14.92 5.86 0.15
C SER A 120 15.98 6.22 1.19
N ALA A 121 15.92 7.43 1.74
CA ALA A 121 16.85 7.91 2.76
C ALA A 121 16.42 7.55 4.19
N THR A 122 15.36 6.77 4.34
CA THR A 122 14.78 6.33 5.63
C THR A 122 14.65 4.80 5.71
N THR A 123 14.15 4.27 6.83
CA THR A 123 13.97 2.84 7.09
C THR A 123 12.54 2.55 7.58
N ALA A 124 11.88 1.58 6.96
CA ALA A 124 10.63 0.94 7.38
C ALA A 124 10.64 -0.54 6.95
N ILE A 125 11.40 -1.36 7.68
CA ILE A 125 11.56 -2.79 7.37
C ILE A 125 10.45 -3.58 8.06
N LEU A 126 9.58 -4.23 7.28
CA LEU A 126 8.59 -5.13 7.85
C LEU A 126 9.26 -6.42 8.33
N LYS A 127 8.82 -6.94 9.48
CA LYS A 127 9.37 -8.21 10.04
C LYS A 127 9.31 -9.39 9.06
N SER A 128 8.29 -9.42 8.20
CA SER A 128 8.18 -10.46 7.17
C SER A 128 9.26 -10.33 6.09
N GLU A 129 9.65 -9.11 5.75
CA GLU A 129 10.66 -8.84 4.73
C GLU A 129 12.07 -9.04 5.28
N GLU A 130 12.30 -8.67 6.55
CA GLU A 130 13.51 -9.01 7.30
C GLU A 130 13.71 -10.54 7.32
N TYR A 131 12.66 -11.31 7.65
CA TYR A 131 12.71 -12.77 7.69
C TYR A 131 13.10 -13.42 6.35
N PHE A 132 12.62 -12.87 5.24
CA PHE A 132 12.93 -13.35 3.90
C PHE A 132 14.13 -12.66 3.26
N HIS A 133 14.81 -11.75 3.97
CA HIS A 133 15.96 -10.98 3.49
C HIS A 133 15.72 -10.33 2.12
N TYR A 134 14.54 -9.76 1.92
CA TYR A 134 14.22 -9.09 0.67
C TYR A 134 15.13 -7.86 0.46
N GLN A 135 15.48 -7.63 -0.80
CA GLN A 135 16.50 -6.64 -1.20
C GLN A 135 15.90 -5.41 -1.92
N PHE A 136 14.59 -5.37 -2.06
CA PHE A 136 13.88 -4.22 -2.60
C PHE A 136 13.97 -3.03 -1.63
N ASN A 137 13.54 -1.85 -2.06
CA ASN A 137 13.51 -0.63 -1.26
C ASN A 137 12.59 -0.78 -0.03
N GLN A 138 13.14 -0.48 1.16
CA GLN A 138 12.45 -0.58 2.44
C GLN A 138 12.49 0.73 3.22
N GLY A 139 12.45 1.88 2.53
CA GLY A 139 12.24 3.18 3.17
C GLY A 139 10.81 3.38 3.67
N ILE A 140 10.60 4.35 4.56
CA ILE A 140 9.26 4.79 5.01
C ILE A 140 8.40 5.10 3.78
N PHE A 141 7.13 4.73 3.85
CA PHE A 141 6.28 4.63 2.68
C PHE A 141 4.84 5.08 2.96
N ILE A 142 4.12 5.39 1.89
CA ILE A 142 2.66 5.46 1.86
C ILE A 142 2.13 4.43 0.86
N ASP A 143 0.98 3.83 1.15
CA ASP A 143 0.37 2.77 0.33
C ASP A 143 -0.65 3.33 -0.67
N ILE A 144 -0.51 2.95 -1.95
CA ILE A 144 -1.34 3.44 -3.05
C ILE A 144 -2.11 2.26 -3.66
N PHE A 145 -3.36 2.08 -3.23
CA PHE A 145 -4.20 0.97 -3.66
C PHE A 145 -5.03 1.28 -4.91
N PRO A 146 -4.95 0.43 -5.94
CA PRO A 146 -5.92 0.46 -7.02
C PRO A 146 -7.31 0.02 -6.56
N LEU A 147 -8.34 0.73 -7.02
CA LEU A 147 -9.73 0.30 -7.00
C LEU A 147 -10.06 -0.34 -8.34
N ASP A 148 -10.22 -1.65 -8.31
CA ASP A 148 -10.48 -2.47 -9.49
C ASP A 148 -11.99 -2.65 -9.68
N ASN A 149 -12.40 -2.77 -10.94
CA ASN A 149 -13.74 -3.21 -11.28
C ASN A 149 -13.90 -4.68 -10.88
N VAL A 150 -15.06 -5.03 -10.30
CA VAL A 150 -15.36 -6.38 -9.85
C VAL A 150 -16.75 -6.80 -10.30
N PRO A 151 -17.00 -8.11 -10.50
CA PRO A 151 -18.35 -8.58 -10.78
C PRO A 151 -19.37 -8.07 -9.77
N ASP A 152 -20.52 -7.64 -10.26
CA ASP A 152 -21.64 -7.21 -9.41
C ASP A 152 -22.32 -8.42 -8.75
N ASP A 153 -22.20 -9.62 -9.34
CA ASP A 153 -22.62 -10.87 -8.70
C ASP A 153 -21.61 -11.28 -7.60
N PRO A 154 -22.06 -11.48 -6.34
CA PRO A 154 -21.16 -11.81 -5.23
C PRO A 154 -20.42 -13.14 -5.37
N GLU A 155 -21.03 -14.16 -5.98
CA GLU A 155 -20.39 -15.47 -6.15
C GLU A 155 -19.29 -15.40 -7.21
N GLU A 156 -19.57 -14.74 -8.34
CA GLU A 156 -18.58 -14.47 -9.39
C GLU A 156 -17.42 -13.63 -8.84
N ARG A 157 -17.73 -12.59 -8.05
CA ARG A 157 -16.72 -11.74 -7.41
C ARG A 157 -15.85 -12.54 -6.44
N GLN A 158 -16.44 -13.38 -5.61
CA GLN A 158 -15.66 -14.22 -4.68
C GLN A 158 -14.74 -15.18 -5.44
N ALA A 159 -15.22 -15.78 -6.53
CA ALA A 159 -14.41 -16.63 -7.40
C ALA A 159 -13.25 -15.86 -8.05
N PHE A 160 -13.53 -14.64 -8.52
CA PHE A 160 -12.54 -13.72 -9.08
C PHE A 160 -11.45 -13.36 -8.05
N VAL A 161 -11.83 -12.85 -6.88
CA VAL A 161 -10.88 -12.48 -5.80
C VAL A 161 -10.03 -13.68 -5.36
N LYS A 162 -10.64 -14.88 -5.29
CA LYS A 162 -9.93 -16.13 -5.00
C LYS A 162 -8.90 -16.47 -6.07
N SER A 163 -9.24 -16.31 -7.35
CA SER A 163 -8.32 -16.52 -8.48
C SER A 163 -7.11 -15.60 -8.39
N VAL A 164 -7.35 -14.29 -8.21
CA VAL A 164 -6.31 -13.27 -8.05
C VAL A 164 -5.36 -13.62 -6.88
N ASN A 165 -5.91 -13.93 -5.71
CA ASN A 165 -5.12 -14.27 -4.53
C ASN A 165 -4.29 -15.55 -4.70
N GLN A 166 -4.82 -16.56 -5.38
CA GLN A 166 -4.06 -17.79 -5.68
C GLN A 166 -2.88 -17.52 -6.62
N LEU A 167 -3.06 -16.67 -7.62
CA LEU A 167 -1.99 -16.29 -8.55
C LEU A 167 -0.92 -15.46 -7.82
N LYS A 168 -1.31 -14.47 -7.01
CA LYS A 168 -0.39 -13.70 -6.17
C LYS A 168 0.43 -14.59 -5.24
N HIS A 169 -0.23 -15.51 -4.53
CA HIS A 169 0.46 -16.45 -3.64
C HIS A 169 1.45 -17.33 -4.40
N ARG A 170 1.07 -17.84 -5.59
CA ARG A 170 1.99 -18.61 -6.44
C ARG A 170 3.16 -17.77 -6.97
N ALA A 171 2.92 -16.51 -7.33
CA ALA A 171 3.97 -15.58 -7.74
C ALA A 171 4.99 -15.34 -6.61
N ARG A 172 4.51 -15.12 -5.39
CA ARG A 172 5.35 -15.03 -4.19
C ARG A 172 6.14 -16.31 -3.96
N GLN A 173 5.48 -17.47 -4.05
CA GLN A 173 6.12 -18.76 -3.84
C GLN A 173 7.22 -19.00 -4.89
N PHE A 174 6.94 -18.72 -6.17
CA PHE A 174 7.93 -18.79 -7.24
C PHE A 174 9.13 -17.89 -6.94
N TYR A 175 8.90 -16.61 -6.60
CA TYR A 175 9.97 -15.65 -6.29
C TYR A 175 10.84 -16.14 -5.13
N ASN A 176 10.20 -16.54 -4.03
CA ASN A 176 10.89 -17.01 -2.83
C ASN A 176 11.79 -18.22 -3.11
N TYR A 177 11.27 -19.26 -3.79
CA TYR A 177 12.06 -20.46 -4.10
C TYR A 177 13.15 -20.18 -5.14
N CYS A 178 12.91 -19.31 -6.13
CA CYS A 178 13.89 -18.96 -7.15
C CYS A 178 15.06 -18.12 -6.63
N ASN A 179 14.90 -17.47 -5.48
CA ASN A 179 15.89 -16.60 -4.84
C ASN A 179 16.42 -17.17 -3.51
N GLY A 180 16.12 -18.42 -3.17
CA GLY A 180 16.71 -19.09 -2.01
C GLY A 180 16.04 -18.80 -0.67
N TYR A 181 14.79 -18.33 -0.68
CA TYR A 181 14.01 -17.95 0.51
C TYR A 181 12.80 -18.87 0.72
N PRO A 182 12.97 -20.21 0.87
CA PRO A 182 11.84 -21.14 0.93
C PRO A 182 10.99 -20.93 2.18
N ASN A 183 9.75 -21.38 2.13
CA ASN A 183 8.93 -21.48 3.34
C ASN A 183 9.47 -22.63 4.21
N LYS A 184 10.19 -22.28 5.29
CA LYS A 184 10.84 -23.22 6.21
C LYS A 184 9.85 -24.08 7.00
N ASN A 185 8.55 -23.74 7.01
CA ASN A 185 7.51 -24.51 7.69
C ASN A 185 7.02 -25.73 6.87
N LEU A 186 7.46 -25.89 5.61
CA LEU A 186 7.10 -27.03 4.77
C LEU A 186 8.03 -28.23 5.00
N SER A 187 7.52 -29.45 4.86
CA SER A 187 8.33 -30.67 4.94
C SER A 187 9.38 -30.74 3.82
N GLY A 188 10.49 -31.43 4.08
CA GLY A 188 11.61 -31.55 3.12
C GLY A 188 11.18 -32.06 1.74
N LEU A 189 10.28 -33.05 1.68
CA LEU A 189 9.73 -33.55 0.41
C LEU A 189 8.93 -32.47 -0.33
N LYS A 190 8.07 -31.70 0.37
CA LYS A 190 7.32 -30.60 -0.25
C LYS A 190 8.25 -29.50 -0.76
N GLN A 191 9.29 -29.16 0.01
CA GLN A 191 10.30 -28.19 -0.42
C GLN A 191 11.02 -28.68 -1.68
N PHE A 192 11.48 -29.94 -1.70
CA PHE A 192 12.15 -30.54 -2.86
C PHE A 192 11.28 -30.51 -4.13
N LEU A 193 10.00 -30.86 -4.01
CA LEU A 193 9.06 -30.80 -5.14
C LEU A 193 8.87 -29.37 -5.66
N LEU A 194 8.76 -28.39 -4.76
CA LEU A 194 8.61 -26.97 -5.13
C LEU A 194 9.88 -26.41 -5.78
N TYR A 195 11.07 -26.70 -5.21
CA TYR A 195 12.34 -26.34 -5.82
C TYR A 195 12.48 -26.91 -7.22
N THR A 196 12.20 -28.20 -7.39
CA THR A 196 12.27 -28.88 -8.69
C THR A 196 11.32 -28.24 -9.70
N LYS A 197 10.04 -28.07 -9.30
CA LYS A 197 9.01 -27.44 -10.14
C LYS A 197 9.43 -26.04 -10.58
N PHE A 198 9.79 -25.17 -9.63
CA PHE A 198 10.12 -23.78 -9.94
C PHE A 198 11.45 -23.62 -10.65
N PHE A 199 12.41 -24.52 -10.44
CA PHE A 199 13.64 -24.56 -11.24
C PHE A 199 13.35 -24.77 -12.73
N PHE A 200 12.53 -25.77 -13.07
CA PHE A 200 12.15 -26.02 -14.46
C PHE A 200 11.30 -24.89 -15.04
N GLU A 201 10.38 -24.32 -14.26
CA GLU A 201 9.58 -23.16 -14.69
C GLU A 201 10.45 -21.93 -14.94
N LYS A 202 11.37 -21.60 -14.03
CA LYS A 202 12.35 -20.50 -14.17
C LYS A 202 13.21 -20.70 -15.43
N LYS A 203 13.67 -21.93 -15.68
CA LYS A 203 14.45 -22.25 -16.90
C LYS A 203 13.61 -22.06 -18.16
N LYS A 204 12.35 -22.51 -18.16
CA LYS A 204 11.44 -22.41 -19.31
C LYS A 204 11.03 -20.96 -19.60
N SER A 205 10.87 -20.13 -18.58
CA SER A 205 10.44 -18.73 -18.71
C SER A 205 11.58 -17.74 -18.88
N GLY A 206 12.84 -18.19 -18.94
CA GLY A 206 14.01 -17.30 -18.99
C GLY A 206 14.17 -16.46 -17.72
N GLY A 207 13.73 -16.96 -16.57
CA GLY A 207 13.78 -16.25 -15.29
C GLY A 207 12.51 -15.45 -14.95
N ARG A 208 11.61 -15.25 -15.91
CA ARG A 208 10.38 -14.46 -15.72
C ARG A 208 9.40 -15.15 -14.77
N ASN A 209 8.79 -14.38 -13.87
CA ASN A 209 7.75 -14.87 -12.96
C ASN A 209 6.39 -14.95 -13.67
N ILE A 210 6.14 -16.05 -14.37
CA ILE A 210 4.91 -16.26 -15.15
C ILE A 210 3.62 -16.20 -14.32
N TYR A 211 3.70 -16.42 -13.01
CA TYR A 211 2.53 -16.32 -12.13
C TYR A 211 2.19 -14.86 -11.82
N TYR A 212 3.21 -14.00 -11.76
CA TYR A 212 2.99 -12.56 -11.63
C TYR A 212 2.34 -11.99 -12.90
N ASP A 213 2.82 -12.38 -14.08
CA ASP A 213 2.19 -11.98 -15.35
C ASP A 213 0.70 -12.38 -15.42
N ARG A 214 0.38 -13.59 -14.95
CA ARG A 214 -1.00 -14.07 -14.86
C ARG A 214 -1.80 -13.31 -13.81
N PHE A 215 -1.20 -13.01 -12.66
CA PHE A 215 -1.82 -12.20 -11.62
C PHE A 215 -2.16 -10.80 -12.15
N ALA A 216 -1.23 -10.12 -12.81
CA ALA A 216 -1.42 -8.79 -13.39
C ALA A 216 -2.53 -8.80 -14.46
N LYS A 217 -2.60 -9.86 -15.27
CA LYS A 217 -3.69 -10.04 -16.24
C LYS A 217 -5.04 -10.36 -15.58
N GLU A 218 -5.03 -11.16 -14.51
CA GLU A 218 -6.27 -11.54 -13.83
C GLU A 218 -6.87 -10.34 -13.12
N ILE A 219 -6.10 -9.57 -12.36
CA ILE A 219 -6.62 -8.45 -11.57
C ILE A 219 -7.27 -7.35 -12.44
N THR A 220 -6.81 -7.21 -13.69
CA THR A 220 -7.31 -6.23 -14.68
C THR A 220 -8.41 -6.80 -15.60
N LYS A 221 -8.90 -8.03 -15.34
CA LYS A 221 -9.86 -8.73 -16.20
C LYS A 221 -11.16 -7.95 -16.48
N TYR A 222 -11.58 -7.08 -15.56
CA TYR A 222 -12.83 -6.32 -15.65
C TYR A 222 -12.61 -4.82 -15.92
N ASP A 223 -11.41 -4.39 -16.29
CA ASP A 223 -11.10 -2.95 -16.49
C ASP A 223 -11.96 -2.30 -17.58
N ASP A 224 -12.29 -3.05 -18.63
CA ASP A 224 -13.14 -2.58 -19.74
C ASP A 224 -14.65 -2.55 -19.39
N GLN A 225 -15.03 -2.93 -18.16
CA GLN A 225 -16.42 -3.01 -17.72
C GLN A 225 -16.69 -1.98 -16.63
N ALA A 226 -17.63 -1.06 -16.87
CA ALA A 226 -18.09 -0.12 -15.85
C ALA A 226 -19.05 -0.82 -14.87
N THR A 227 -18.50 -1.66 -13.99
CA THR A 227 -19.24 -2.37 -12.93
C THR A 227 -19.83 -1.38 -11.91
N GLN A 228 -20.92 -1.77 -11.25
CA GLN A 228 -21.55 -0.94 -10.21
C GLN A 228 -20.70 -0.90 -8.95
N GLU A 229 -20.00 -1.99 -8.63
CA GLU A 229 -19.08 -2.07 -7.50
C GLU A 229 -17.61 -2.02 -7.93
N VAL A 230 -16.78 -1.45 -7.06
CA VAL A 230 -15.31 -1.42 -7.15
C VAL A 230 -14.71 -1.92 -5.84
N MET A 231 -13.53 -2.52 -5.92
CA MET A 231 -12.90 -3.13 -4.75
C MET A 231 -11.40 -2.87 -4.72
N MET A 232 -10.85 -2.65 -3.53
CA MET A 232 -9.42 -2.86 -3.31
C MET A 232 -9.17 -4.36 -3.26
N VAL A 233 -9.01 -5.02 -4.41
CA VAL A 233 -8.97 -6.49 -4.54
C VAL A 233 -7.83 -7.09 -3.73
N MET A 234 -6.71 -6.35 -3.61
CA MET A 234 -5.56 -6.73 -2.79
C MET A 234 -5.88 -6.88 -1.30
N LEU A 235 -6.95 -6.21 -0.86
CA LEU A 235 -7.65 -6.33 0.42
C LEU A 235 -8.14 -7.76 0.72
N GLY A 236 -8.61 -8.43 -0.33
CA GLY A 236 -9.26 -9.75 -0.25
C GLY A 236 -10.52 -9.78 0.60
N THR A 237 -11.14 -8.63 0.89
CA THR A 237 -12.25 -8.51 1.84
C THR A 237 -13.41 -7.68 1.29
N GLU A 238 -14.64 -8.18 1.42
CA GLU A 238 -15.87 -7.48 1.02
C GLU A 238 -16.06 -6.14 1.77
N LYS A 239 -15.38 -5.95 2.90
CA LYS A 239 -15.34 -4.67 3.62
C LYS A 239 -14.72 -3.54 2.79
N CYS A 240 -13.92 -3.88 1.79
CA CYS A 240 -13.24 -2.96 0.89
C CYS A 240 -13.81 -3.01 -0.55
N CYS A 241 -15.04 -3.47 -0.68
CA CYS A 241 -15.84 -3.42 -1.91
C CYS A 241 -16.93 -2.37 -1.73
N TRP A 242 -17.08 -1.40 -2.62
CA TRP A 242 -18.05 -0.32 -2.49
C TRP A 242 -18.75 -0.05 -3.81
N LYS A 243 -19.94 0.56 -3.73
CA LYS A 243 -20.55 1.14 -4.92
C LYS A 243 -19.66 2.24 -5.46
N ARG A 244 -19.46 2.25 -6.78
CA ARG A 244 -18.64 3.23 -7.50
C ARG A 244 -19.04 4.67 -7.17
N GLU A 245 -20.34 4.93 -7.07
CA GLU A 245 -20.89 6.26 -6.80
C GLU A 245 -20.42 6.87 -5.47
N TYR A 246 -20.18 6.05 -4.45
CA TYR A 246 -19.74 6.53 -3.13
C TYR A 246 -18.26 6.93 -3.09
N VAL A 247 -17.45 6.42 -4.02
CA VAL A 247 -16.02 6.72 -4.10
C VAL A 247 -15.74 7.94 -4.99
N ALA A 248 -16.76 8.42 -5.71
CA ALA A 248 -16.63 9.55 -6.62
C ALA A 248 -16.66 10.91 -5.88
N ASN A 249 -16.35 11.97 -6.63
CA ASN A 249 -16.48 13.37 -6.20
C ASN A 249 -15.59 13.71 -4.98
N PRO A 250 -14.30 14.04 -5.18
CA PRO A 250 -13.42 14.39 -4.07
C PRO A 250 -13.88 15.68 -3.37
N VAL A 251 -13.82 15.67 -2.04
CA VAL A 251 -13.80 16.88 -1.22
C VAL A 251 -12.49 16.91 -0.47
N ARG A 252 -11.89 18.09 -0.28
CA ARG A 252 -10.67 18.23 0.51
C ARG A 252 -10.99 18.59 1.96
N VAL A 253 -10.35 17.90 2.89
CA VAL A 253 -10.52 18.12 4.34
C VAL A 253 -9.15 18.32 5.01
N PRO A 254 -9.08 18.95 6.19
CA PRO A 254 -7.83 19.04 6.95
C PRO A 254 -7.28 17.66 7.34
N PHE A 255 -5.96 17.49 7.20
CA PHE A 255 -5.21 16.33 7.68
C PHE A 255 -3.82 16.79 8.15
N GLU A 256 -3.63 16.89 9.46
CA GLU A 256 -2.47 17.53 10.07
C GLU A 256 -2.24 18.94 9.48
N LEU A 257 -1.10 19.18 8.82
CA LEU A 257 -0.77 20.45 8.16
C LEU A 257 -1.18 20.49 6.67
N LEU A 258 -1.81 19.43 6.16
CA LEU A 258 -2.25 19.32 4.77
C LEU A 258 -3.77 19.48 4.67
N SER A 259 -4.23 19.71 3.45
CA SER A 259 -5.64 19.56 3.08
C SER A 259 -5.69 18.47 2.02
N LEU A 260 -6.40 17.37 2.23
CA LEU A 260 -6.28 16.17 1.39
C LEU A 260 -7.64 15.70 0.85
N PRO A 261 -7.68 15.08 -0.35
CA PRO A 261 -8.90 14.60 -0.95
C PRO A 261 -9.42 13.33 -0.24
N ILE A 262 -10.71 13.34 0.06
CA ILE A 262 -11.48 12.18 0.53
C ILE A 262 -12.71 12.00 -0.36
N PRO A 263 -13.32 10.80 -0.40
CA PRO A 263 -14.61 10.63 -1.05
C PRO A 263 -15.66 11.49 -0.34
N LYS A 264 -16.46 12.26 -1.10
CA LYS A 264 -17.51 13.10 -0.48
C LYS A 264 -18.51 12.26 0.33
N ASP A 265 -18.85 11.08 -0.17
CA ASP A 265 -19.76 10.14 0.48
C ASP A 265 -18.98 9.11 1.31
N TYR A 266 -18.12 9.59 2.21
CA TYR A 266 -17.24 8.76 3.04
C TYR A 266 -17.99 7.88 4.07
N ASP A 267 -19.19 8.27 4.52
CA ASP A 267 -19.90 7.56 5.59
C ASP A 267 -20.28 6.10 5.21
N PRO A 268 -20.84 5.82 4.01
CA PRO A 268 -21.02 4.44 3.54
C PRO A 268 -19.73 3.62 3.50
N LEU A 269 -18.59 4.23 3.14
CA LEU A 269 -17.30 3.55 3.07
C LEU A 269 -16.84 3.14 4.46
N LEU A 270 -16.79 4.09 5.39
CA LEU A 270 -16.37 3.89 6.78
C LEU A 270 -17.32 2.96 7.52
N THR A 271 -18.64 3.08 7.29
CA THR A 271 -19.64 2.19 7.89
C THR A 271 -19.47 0.75 7.43
N LYS A 272 -19.19 0.52 6.13
CA LYS A 272 -18.95 -0.84 5.63
C LYS A 272 -17.66 -1.44 6.20
N GLN A 273 -16.61 -0.64 6.37
CA GLN A 273 -15.30 -1.12 6.84
C GLN A 273 -15.23 -1.31 8.36
N TYR A 274 -15.76 -0.35 9.12
CA TYR A 274 -15.57 -0.24 10.58
C TYR A 274 -16.88 -0.30 11.39
N GLY A 275 -18.05 -0.29 10.75
CA GLY A 275 -19.33 -0.26 11.45
C GLY A 275 -19.57 1.09 12.12
N LYS A 276 -19.70 1.11 13.45
CA LYS A 276 -19.85 2.36 14.24
C LYS A 276 -18.52 3.09 14.38
N TRP A 277 -18.03 3.63 13.27
CA TRP A 277 -16.70 4.22 13.13
C TRP A 277 -16.48 5.48 13.97
N ASN A 278 -17.57 6.12 14.40
CA ASN A 278 -17.57 7.26 15.32
C ASN A 278 -17.24 6.88 16.78
N ILE A 279 -17.24 5.59 17.13
CA ILE A 279 -16.79 5.10 18.44
C ILE A 279 -15.29 4.83 18.38
N PHE A 280 -14.56 5.33 19.38
CA PHE A 280 -13.11 5.21 19.40
C PHE A 280 -12.72 3.83 19.91
N VAL A 281 -12.06 3.06 19.06
CA VAL A 281 -11.55 1.72 19.36
C VAL A 281 -10.06 1.71 19.01
N ARG A 282 -9.22 1.29 19.97
CA ARG A 282 -7.80 1.06 19.69
C ARG A 282 -7.66 -0.18 18.82
N GLY A 283 -7.31 0.03 17.56
CA GLY A 283 -7.04 -1.02 16.58
C GLY A 283 -5.55 -1.34 16.48
N GLY A 284 -5.16 -2.12 15.47
CA GLY A 284 -3.77 -2.34 15.12
C GLY A 284 -3.56 -2.22 13.61
N SER A 285 -2.30 -2.09 13.19
CA SER A 285 -1.89 -2.01 11.79
C SER A 285 -1.95 -3.38 11.09
N LEU A 286 -2.21 -3.38 9.78
CA LEU A 286 -2.15 -4.59 8.94
C LEU A 286 -0.70 -5.03 8.65
N HIS A 287 0.27 -4.12 8.77
CA HIS A 287 1.68 -4.37 8.46
C HIS A 287 2.43 -5.16 9.54
N GLY A 288 1.81 -5.36 10.71
CA GLY A 288 2.42 -6.06 11.84
C GLY A 288 3.47 -5.18 12.53
N SER A 289 4.65 -5.74 12.85
CA SER A 289 5.75 -4.97 13.45
C SER A 289 6.69 -4.44 12.37
N VAL A 290 7.02 -3.16 12.46
CA VAL A 290 7.90 -2.45 11.53
C VAL A 290 9.11 -1.90 12.28
N ILE A 291 10.30 -2.01 11.68
CA ILE A 291 11.51 -1.33 12.14
C ILE A 291 11.57 0.03 11.44
N PHE A 292 11.34 1.10 12.19
CA PHE A 292 11.42 2.47 11.69
C PHE A 292 12.76 3.13 12.07
N ASP A 293 13.39 3.80 11.11
CA ASP A 293 14.43 4.80 11.35
C ASP A 293 14.24 5.96 10.34
N PRO A 294 13.69 7.12 10.77
CA PRO A 294 13.45 8.25 9.89
C PRO A 294 14.71 9.06 9.57
N ASP A 295 15.83 8.76 10.24
CA ASP A 295 17.10 9.49 10.10
C ASP A 295 18.18 8.67 9.36
N LYS A 296 17.97 7.37 9.12
CA LYS A 296 18.90 6.49 8.38
C LYS A 296 18.23 5.70 7.27
N SER A 297 18.98 5.50 6.18
CA SER A 297 18.52 4.69 5.05
C SER A 297 18.50 3.20 5.41
N TYR A 298 17.44 2.52 4.94
CA TYR A 298 17.29 1.07 5.05
C TYR A 298 18.51 0.28 4.53
N LYS A 299 19.26 0.87 3.59
CA LYS A 299 20.51 0.29 3.04
C LYS A 299 21.58 0.05 4.09
N GLU A 300 21.52 0.70 5.25
CA GLU A 300 22.43 0.46 6.36
C GLU A 300 22.09 -0.81 7.15
N TYR A 301 20.82 -1.23 7.12
CA TYR A 301 20.29 -2.40 7.82
C TYR A 301 20.34 -3.68 6.97
N LEU A 302 20.41 -3.55 5.64
CA LEU A 302 20.51 -4.68 4.70
C LEU A 302 21.94 -5.17 4.44
N LYS A 303 22.93 -4.63 5.16
CA LYS A 303 24.34 -5.04 5.06
C LYS A 303 24.62 -6.38 5.71
#